data_AF-A0A0G4NMD4-F1
#
_entry.id   AF-A0A0G4NMD4-F1
#
_cell.length_a   1.000
_cell.length_b   1.000
_cell.length_c   1.000
_cell.angle_alpha   90.00
_cell.angle_beta   90.00
_cell.angle_gamma   90.00
#
_symmetry.space_group_name_H-M   'P 1'
#
loop_
_entity.id
_entity.type
_entity.pdbx_description
1 polymer ?
#
loop_
_entity_poly.entity_id
_entity_poly.type
_entity_poly.pdbx_seq_one_letter_code
_entity_poly.pdbx_strand_id
1 'polypeptide(L)' 'MGGHGALTLYLKHPGLYKSVSAFAPIANPSRCPWGEKAFKGYLGDDVDEWKKHDATELTQHEASLAWRARD' A
#
# COMPACT_ATOMS: atom_id res chain seq x y z
N MET A 1 -9.41 7.49 1.56
CA MET A 1 -8.92 6.60 2.64
C MET A 1 -9.38 5.14 2.45
N GLY A 2 -10.67 4.83 2.35
CA GLY A 2 -11.13 3.43 2.24
C GLY A 2 -10.51 2.63 1.09
N GLY A 3 -10.40 3.23 -0.11
CA GLY A 3 -9.76 2.59 -1.25
C GLY A 3 -8.27 2.27 -1.05
N HIS A 4 -7.54 3.09 -0.27
CA HIS A 4 -6.16 2.81 0.11
C HIS A 4 -6.09 1.56 1.01
N GLY A 5 -6.93 1.51 2.05
CA GLY A 5 -7.02 0.37 2.95
C GLY A 5 -7.34 -0.93 2.21
N ALA A 6 -8.33 -0.90 1.30
CA ALA A 6 -8.69 -2.06 0.49
C ALA A 6 -7.50 -2.61 -0.33
N LEU A 7 -6.75 -1.72 -1.01
CA LEU A 7 -5.57 -2.11 -1.78
C LEU A 7 -4.46 -2.69 -0.88
N THR A 8 -4.14 -2.03 0.24
CA THR A 8 -3.10 -2.52 1.16
C THR A 8 -3.45 -3.88 1.79
N LEU A 9 -4.71 -4.11 2.17
CA LEU A 9 -5.15 -5.39 2.73
C LEU A 9 -5.09 -6.51 1.69
N TYR A 10 -5.51 -6.24 0.46
CA TYR A 10 -5.40 -7.21 -0.63
C TYR A 10 -3.95 -7.63 -0.86
N LEU A 11 -3.02 -6.67 -0.89
CA LEU A 11 -1.59 -6.91 -1.12
C LEU A 11 -0.91 -7.64 0.06
N LYS A 12 -1.23 -7.27 1.31
CA LYS A 12 -0.61 -7.88 2.51
C LYS A 12 -1.14 -9.27 2.86
N HIS A 13 -2.30 -9.64 2.34
CA HIS A 13 -2.97 -10.90 2.69
C HIS A 13 -3.29 -11.72 1.42
N PRO A 14 -2.24 -12.18 0.71
CA PRO A 14 -2.41 -12.96 -0.51
C PRO A 14 -3.26 -14.21 -0.24
N GLY A 15 -4.27 -14.43 -1.09
CA GLY A 15 -5.20 -15.57 -0.98
C GLY A 15 -6.42 -15.34 -0.08
N LEU A 16 -6.43 -14.32 0.77
CA LEU A 16 -7.58 -14.01 1.64
C LEU A 16 -8.74 -13.36 0.87
N TYR A 17 -8.43 -12.53 -0.13
CA TYR A 17 -9.40 -11.80 -0.94
C TYR A 17 -9.35 -12.28 -2.40
N LYS A 18 -10.52 -12.46 -3.04
CA LYS A 18 -10.60 -12.91 -4.44
C LYS A 18 -10.24 -11.81 -5.44
N SER A 19 -10.63 -10.58 -5.14
CA SER A 19 -10.38 -9.41 -5.98
C SER A 19 -10.42 -8.14 -5.13
N VAL A 20 -9.87 -7.05 -5.68
CA VAL A 20 -9.95 -5.70 -5.10
C VAL A 20 -10.17 -4.67 -6.21
N SER A 21 -10.97 -3.65 -5.93
CA SER A 21 -11.10 -2.44 -6.74
C SER A 21 -11.29 -1.24 -5.82
N ALA A 22 -11.03 -0.04 -6.33
CA ALA A 22 -11.21 1.19 -5.57
C ALA A 22 -11.51 2.38 -6.49
N PHE A 23 -12.39 3.27 -6.04
CA PHE A 23 -12.66 4.54 -6.72
C PHE A 23 -11.89 5.67 -6.03
N ALA A 24 -11.14 6.45 -6.80
CA ALA A 24 -10.28 7.55 -6.32
C ALA A 24 -9.48 7.20 -5.04
N PRO A 25 -8.72 6.09 -5.02
CA PRO A 25 -7.94 5.71 -3.85
C PRO A 25 -6.81 6.73 -3.60
N ILE A 26 -6.40 6.84 -2.34
CA ILE A 26 -5.10 7.42 -2.00
C ILE A 26 -4.07 6.32 -2.29
N ALA A 27 -3.64 6.20 -3.55
CA ALA A 27 -2.80 5.10 -3.98
C ALA A 27 -1.35 5.19 -3.44
N ASN A 28 -0.85 6.41 -3.22
CA ASN A 28 0.51 6.69 -2.76
C ASN A 28 0.50 7.68 -1.57
N PRO A 29 0.00 7.28 -0.38
CA PRO A 29 -0.06 8.16 0.79
C PRO A 29 1.31 8.70 1.23
N SER A 30 2.40 7.95 1.04
CA SER A 30 3.75 8.40 1.43
C SER A 30 4.24 9.62 0.63
N ARG A 31 3.58 9.93 -0.50
CA ARG A 31 3.91 11.05 -1.39
C ARG A 31 2.73 12.00 -1.62
N CYS A 32 1.86 12.17 -0.63
CA CYS A 32 0.84 13.22 -0.67
C CYS A 32 0.61 13.87 0.69
N PRO A 33 0.18 15.15 0.74
CA PRO A 33 0.10 15.90 2.00
C PRO A 33 -0.77 15.24 3.08
N TRP A 34 -1.88 14.62 2.66
CA TRP A 34 -2.77 13.94 3.60
C TRP A 34 -2.11 12.69 4.22
N GLY A 35 -1.45 11.89 3.39
CA GLY A 35 -0.81 10.66 3.84
C GLY A 35 0.46 10.93 4.65
N GLU A 36 1.28 11.89 4.24
CA GLU A 36 2.45 12.35 5.03
C GLU A 36 2.03 12.82 6.43
N LYS A 37 0.98 13.64 6.52
CA LYS A 37 0.44 14.09 7.81
C LYS A 37 -0.06 12.92 8.66
N ALA A 38 -0.80 11.99 8.05
CA ALA A 38 -1.36 10.84 8.76
C ALA A 38 -0.27 9.88 9.23
N PHE A 39 0.67 9.52 8.35
CA PHE A 39 1.77 8.61 8.66
C PHE A 39 2.72 9.21 9.69
N LYS A 40 3.08 10.49 9.59
CA LYS A 40 3.85 11.16 10.64
C LYS A 40 3.15 11.10 12.00
N GLY A 41 1.83 11.27 12.01
CA GLY A 41 1.03 11.21 13.24
C GLY A 41 0.91 9.81 13.86
N TYR A 42 0.85 8.75 13.05
CA TYR A 42 0.63 7.37 13.54
C TYR A 42 1.89 6.51 13.62
N LEU A 43 2.84 6.72 12.70
CA LEU A 43 4.02 5.89 12.49
C LEU A 43 5.33 6.64 12.80
N GLY A 44 5.27 7.95 13.05
CA GLY A 44 6.45 8.79 13.27
C GLY A 44 7.15 9.17 11.97
N ASP A 45 8.40 9.61 12.06
CA ASP A 45 9.15 10.20 10.94
C ASP A 45 9.89 9.19 10.04
N ASP A 46 9.77 7.89 10.33
CA ASP A 46 10.43 6.85 9.54
C ASP A 46 9.66 6.56 8.24
N VAL A 47 10.17 7.11 7.12
CA VAL A 47 9.59 6.93 5.79
C VAL A 47 9.66 5.47 5.33
N ASP A 48 10.64 4.68 5.79
CA ASP A 48 10.70 3.26 5.44
C ASP A 48 9.60 2.46 6.14
N GLU A 49 9.16 2.88 7.33
CA GLU A 49 7.97 2.34 7.97
C GLU A 49 6.70 2.68 7.16
N TRP A 50 6.61 3.88 6.60
CA TRP A 50 5.45 4.31 5.80
C TRP A 50 5.25 3.45 4.56
N LYS A 51 6.34 3.03 3.90
CA LYS A 51 6.29 2.17 2.70
C LYS A 51 5.57 0.86 2.96
N LYS A 52 5.67 0.30 4.17
CA LYS A 52 4.93 -0.90 4.58
C LYS A 52 3.43 -0.68 4.59
N HIS A 53 2.96 0.57 4.60
CA HIS A 53 1.55 0.95 4.61
C HIS A 53 1.12 1.68 3.34
N ASP A 54 1.96 1.76 2.30
CA ASP A 54 1.65 2.45 1.06
C ASP A 54 1.29 1.45 -0.05
N ALA A 55 0.15 1.62 -0.71
CA ALA A 55 -0.31 0.67 -1.72
C ALA A 55 0.59 0.65 -2.97
N THR A 56 1.19 1.79 -3.34
CA THR A 56 2.13 1.89 -4.46
C THR A 56 3.43 1.18 -4.12
N GLU A 57 3.98 1.42 -2.93
CA GLU A 57 5.23 0.79 -2.48
C GLU A 57 5.05 -0.73 -2.31
N LEU A 58 3.95 -1.18 -1.69
CA LEU A 58 3.62 -2.60 -1.59
C LEU A 58 3.49 -3.26 -2.97
N THR A 59 2.89 -2.58 -3.96
CA THR A 59 2.80 -3.11 -5.33
C THR A 59 4.19 -3.26 -5.95
N GLN A 60 5.13 -2.33 -5.72
CA GLN A 60 6.50 -2.46 -6.23
C GLN A 60 7.25 -3.63 -5.59
N HIS A 61 7.04 -3.86 -4.30
CA HIS A 61 7.60 -5.01 -3.58
C HIS A 61 6.99 -6.34 -4.05
N GLU A 62 5.66 -6.44 -4.13
CA GLU A 62 4.93 -7.65 -4.54
C GLU A 62 5.10 -7.98 -6.03
N ALA A 63 5.10 -6.97 -6.91
CA ALA A 63 5.37 -7.16 -8.34
C ALA A 63 6.75 -7.80 -8.56
N SER A 64 7.71 -7.56 -7.65
CA SER A 64 9.02 -8.21 -7.71
C SER A 64 8.96 -9.71 -7.36
N LEU A 65 8.01 -10.15 -6.53
CA LEU A 65 7.88 -11.55 -6.11
C LEU A 65 6.98 -12.35 -7.05
N ALA A 66 5.85 -11.78 -7.46
CA ALA A 66 4.88 -12.44 -8.33
C ALA A 66 5.33 -12.52 -9.80
N TRP A 67 6.16 -11.59 -10.30
CA TRP A 67 6.77 -11.68 -11.63
C TRP A 67 7.89 -12.71 -11.66
N ARG A 68 8.75 -12.73 -10.63
CA ARG A 68 9.89 -13.67 -10.55
C ARG A 68 9.50 -15.12 -10.27
N ALA A 69 8.28 -15.37 -9.83
CA ALA A 69 7.76 -16.73 -9.59
C ALA A 69 7.02 -17.33 -10.79
N ARG A 70 6.99 -16.62 -11.94
CA ARG A 70 6.38 -17.10 -13.20
C ARG A 70 7.39 -17.66 -14.20
N ASP A 71 8.66 -17.77 -13.80
CA ASP A 71 9.77 -18.36 -14.57
C ASP A 71 10.22 -19.68 -13.94
#